data_AF-A0AA45U435-F1
#
_entry.id   AF-A0AA45U435-F1
#
_cell.length_a   1.000
_cell.length_b   1.000
_cell.length_c   1.000
_cell.angle_alpha   90.00
_cell.angle_beta   90.00
_cell.angle_gamma   90.00
#
_symmetry.space_group_name_H-M   'P 1'
#
loop_
_entity.id
_entity.type
_entity.pdbx_description
1 polymer ?
#
loop_
_entity_poly.entity_id
_entity_poly.type
_entity_poly.pdbx_seq_one_letter_code
_entity_poly.pdbx_strand_id
1 'polypeptide(L)'
;MSRTTAPKTKLESMNLTELRARYLEVVGEETRSPNKKYLIRRIEETLAAKKRRSPTHRATATPPSAPPAPAPQAASTTDVTQHAHGRGRFAGMSVQELQAKYLEVVGRPTGSSDVDYLKWKIREAEAGRVTVGPRPEREAKVREDGKRVIPLSFDAEALAALDKAWRDAGLPSRTRFFMRAVHRELKAMGATEAAAHFAPKEG
;
A
#
# COMPACT_ATOMS: atom_id res chain seq x y z
N MET A 1 -0.72 -40.39 1.08
CA MET A 1 -0.33 -39.12 0.41
C MET A 1 0.54 -38.31 1.36
N SER A 2 1.82 -38.66 1.44
CA SER A 2 2.78 -38.01 2.34
C SER A 2 3.31 -36.74 1.68
N ARG A 3 2.97 -35.57 2.21
CA ARG A 3 3.46 -34.28 1.72
C ARG A 3 4.95 -34.14 2.07
N THR A 4 5.82 -34.31 1.09
CA THR A 4 7.25 -34.01 1.19
C THR A 4 7.43 -32.55 1.63
N THR A 5 7.86 -32.35 2.86
CA THR A 5 8.11 -31.03 3.42
C THR A 5 9.51 -30.61 3.00
N ALA A 6 9.64 -29.52 2.23
CA ALA A 6 10.92 -28.96 1.84
C ALA A 6 11.75 -28.59 3.10
N PRO A 7 13.08 -28.74 3.09
CA PRO A 7 13.92 -28.39 4.23
C PRO A 7 13.85 -26.89 4.48
N LYS A 8 13.31 -26.49 5.64
CA LYS A 8 13.31 -25.09 6.08
C LYS A 8 14.75 -24.65 6.31
N THR A 9 15.12 -23.49 5.77
CA THR A 9 16.43 -22.90 6.06
C THR A 9 16.53 -22.59 7.56
N LYS A 10 17.76 -22.60 8.11
CA LYS A 10 18.01 -22.38 9.55
C LYS A 10 17.38 -21.07 10.08
N LEU A 11 17.25 -20.05 9.22
CA LEU A 11 16.60 -18.77 9.53
C LEU A 11 15.07 -18.86 9.54
N GLU A 12 14.46 -19.71 8.70
CA GLU A 12 13.01 -19.91 8.65
C GLU A 12 12.46 -20.72 9.85
N SER A 13 13.31 -21.53 10.49
CA SER A 13 12.97 -22.25 11.71
C SER A 13 13.07 -21.42 12.99
N MET A 14 13.72 -20.24 12.95
CA MET A 14 13.97 -19.41 14.13
C MET A 14 12.70 -18.69 14.62
N ASN A 15 12.64 -18.45 15.93
CA ASN A 15 11.57 -17.66 16.53
C ASN A 15 11.77 -16.14 16.23
N LEU A 16 10.75 -15.32 16.47
CA LEU A 16 10.82 -13.88 16.17
C LEU A 16 11.90 -13.14 16.98
N THR A 17 12.07 -13.51 18.25
CA THR A 17 13.10 -12.97 19.16
C THR A 17 14.50 -13.31 18.66
N GLU A 18 14.72 -14.56 18.23
CA GLU A 18 15.99 -15.03 17.66
C GLU A 18 16.30 -14.32 16.33
N LEU A 19 15.30 -14.13 15.47
CA LEU A 19 15.45 -13.37 14.23
C LEU A 19 15.80 -11.89 14.49
N ARG A 20 15.23 -11.28 15.53
CA ARG A 20 15.59 -9.91 15.93
C ARG A 20 17.01 -9.82 16.49
N ALA A 21 17.44 -10.79 17.28
CA ALA A 21 18.81 -10.87 17.79
C ALA A 21 19.83 -11.02 16.63
N ARG A 22 19.54 -11.90 15.66
CA ARG A 22 20.37 -12.05 14.44
C ARG A 22 20.36 -10.81 13.55
N TYR A 23 19.22 -10.12 13.46
CA TYR A 23 19.14 -8.85 12.75
C TYR A 23 20.03 -7.79 13.41
N LEU A 24 19.98 -7.66 14.74
CA LEU A 24 20.86 -6.76 15.48
C LEU A 24 22.34 -7.11 15.27
N GLU A 25 22.71 -8.40 15.31
CA GLU A 25 24.08 -8.86 15.10
C GLU A 25 24.60 -8.58 13.68
N VAL A 26 23.77 -8.82 12.65
CA VAL A 26 24.20 -8.74 11.25
C VAL A 26 24.07 -7.32 10.68
N VAL A 27 22.97 -6.62 10.99
CA VAL A 27 22.64 -5.28 10.48
C VAL A 27 23.16 -4.19 11.41
N GLY A 28 23.26 -4.44 12.72
CA GLY A 28 23.68 -3.46 13.72
C GLY A 28 22.56 -2.56 14.25
N GLU A 29 21.30 -2.81 13.87
CA GLU A 29 20.14 -1.98 14.23
C GLU A 29 19.12 -2.78 15.04
N GLU A 30 18.52 -2.17 16.06
CA GLU A 30 17.39 -2.75 16.78
C GLU A 30 16.11 -2.60 15.95
N THR A 31 15.46 -3.73 15.63
CA THR A 31 14.18 -3.72 14.91
C THR A 31 13.05 -4.29 15.76
N ARG A 32 11.96 -3.52 15.88
CA ARG A 32 10.71 -3.95 16.51
C ARG A 32 9.71 -4.52 15.49
N SER A 33 10.14 -4.75 14.24
CA SER A 33 9.28 -5.27 13.18
C SER A 33 8.67 -6.63 13.57
N PRO A 34 7.34 -6.83 13.39
CA PRO A 34 6.67 -8.10 13.67
C PRO A 34 6.76 -9.11 12.51
N ASN A 35 7.31 -8.72 11.35
CA ASN A 35 7.28 -9.52 10.13
C ASN A 35 8.52 -10.42 9.98
N LYS A 36 8.36 -11.73 10.20
CA LYS A 36 9.46 -12.72 10.10
C LYS A 36 10.11 -12.79 8.71
N LYS A 37 9.33 -12.74 7.63
CA LYS A 37 9.85 -12.82 6.25
C LYS A 37 10.77 -11.64 5.92
N TYR A 38 10.42 -10.45 6.44
CA TYR A 38 11.25 -9.25 6.28
C TYR A 38 12.60 -9.40 6.99
N LEU A 39 12.61 -9.92 8.22
CA LEU A 39 13.84 -10.10 9.00
C LEU A 39 14.80 -11.08 8.29
N ILE A 40 14.29 -12.22 7.83
CA ILE A 40 15.07 -13.22 7.11
C ILE A 40 15.69 -12.60 5.85
N ARG A 41 14.88 -11.95 5.00
CA ARG A 41 15.37 -11.31 3.76
C ARG A 41 16.48 -10.29 4.02
N ARG A 42 16.33 -9.45 5.05
CA ARG A 42 17.34 -8.43 5.39
C ARG A 42 18.61 -9.02 5.97
N ILE A 43 18.51 -10.06 6.79
CA ILE A 43 19.68 -10.79 7.30
C ILE A 43 20.44 -11.44 6.14
N GLU A 44 19.75 -12.09 5.20
CA GLU A 44 20.38 -12.72 4.04
C GLU A 44 21.04 -11.70 3.10
N GLU A 45 20.37 -10.58 2.84
CA GLU A 45 20.89 -9.49 2.00
C GLU A 45 22.16 -8.88 2.60
N THR A 46 22.17 -8.63 3.90
CA THR A 46 23.34 -8.06 4.59
C THR A 46 24.49 -9.08 4.71
N LEU A 47 24.20 -10.37 4.92
CA LEU A 47 25.21 -11.43 4.84
C LEU A 47 25.79 -11.57 3.43
N ALA A 48 24.96 -11.51 2.39
CA ALA A 48 25.42 -11.55 1.00
C ALA A 48 26.25 -10.32 0.64
N ALA A 49 25.87 -9.13 1.12
CA ALA A 49 26.63 -7.91 0.94
C ALA A 49 27.99 -7.96 1.67
N LYS A 50 28.04 -8.48 2.90
CA LYS A 50 29.30 -8.71 3.63
C LYS A 50 30.19 -9.70 2.87
N LYS A 51 29.64 -10.81 2.36
CA LYS A 51 30.38 -11.81 1.56
C LYS A 51 30.96 -11.22 0.27
N ARG A 52 30.25 -10.29 -0.38
CA ARG A 52 30.75 -9.58 -1.58
C ARG A 52 31.85 -8.56 -1.27
N ARG A 53 31.91 -8.05 -0.03
CA ARG A 53 32.90 -7.06 0.41
C ARG A 53 34.20 -7.67 0.93
N SER A 54 34.23 -8.97 1.24
CA SER A 54 35.45 -9.68 1.61
C SER A 54 36.25 -10.04 0.35
N PRO A 55 37.44 -9.46 0.11
CA PRO A 55 38.24 -9.73 -1.08
C PRO A 55 39.22 -10.88 -0.80
N THR A 56 39.04 -12.01 -1.47
CA THR A 56 40.13 -12.99 -1.63
C THR A 56 40.78 -12.79 -3.00
N HIS A 57 41.96 -12.15 -2.95
CA HIS A 57 43.08 -12.17 -3.91
C HIS A 57 42.84 -11.88 -5.40
N ARG A 58 43.26 -10.69 -5.86
CA ARG A 58 43.84 -10.44 -7.20
C ARG A 58 44.61 -9.12 -7.19
N ALA A 59 45.93 -9.14 -7.02
CA ALA A 59 46.94 -9.33 -8.07
C ALA A 59 46.79 -8.33 -9.24
N THR A 60 47.80 -7.46 -9.33
CA THR A 60 48.17 -6.45 -10.33
C THR A 60 47.55 -6.59 -11.72
N ALA A 61 47.02 -5.47 -12.22
CA ALA A 61 46.50 -5.31 -13.58
C ALA A 61 47.62 -4.90 -14.57
N THR A 62 47.74 -5.65 -15.66
CA THR A 62 48.41 -5.26 -16.92
C THR A 62 47.41 -5.53 -18.05
N PRO A 63 47.14 -4.59 -18.99
CA PRO A 63 46.28 -4.85 -20.16
C PRO A 63 47.12 -4.82 -21.48
N PRO A 64 46.54 -4.92 -22.69
CA PRO A 64 46.23 -6.18 -23.40
C PRO A 64 46.79 -6.21 -24.85
N SER A 65 46.84 -7.37 -25.52
CA SER A 65 46.92 -7.43 -27.00
C SER A 65 46.45 -8.77 -27.59
N ALA A 66 45.22 -8.75 -28.13
CA ALA A 66 44.67 -9.22 -29.43
C ALA A 66 45.20 -10.50 -30.19
N PRO A 67 44.41 -11.08 -31.15
CA PRO A 67 44.03 -12.52 -31.27
C PRO A 67 44.42 -13.21 -32.63
N PRO A 68 44.10 -14.51 -32.86
CA PRO A 68 43.06 -14.92 -33.88
C PRO A 68 42.31 -16.26 -33.55
N ALA A 69 40.96 -16.43 -33.66
CA ALA A 69 40.06 -16.77 -34.80
C ALA A 69 40.25 -18.18 -35.46
N PRO A 70 39.24 -18.89 -36.06
CA PRO A 70 37.76 -18.96 -35.86
C PRO A 70 37.06 -20.38 -35.99
N ALA A 71 35.80 -20.48 -35.47
CA ALA A 71 34.61 -21.25 -35.97
C ALA A 71 34.52 -22.81 -35.94
N PRO A 72 33.33 -23.48 -36.10
CA PRO A 72 31.91 -23.17 -35.74
C PRO A 72 31.08 -24.39 -35.17
N GLN A 73 29.76 -24.16 -34.92
CA GLN A 73 28.63 -25.14 -34.77
C GLN A 73 28.35 -25.69 -33.35
N ALA A 74 27.12 -25.88 -32.85
CA ALA A 74 25.75 -25.62 -33.30
C ALA A 74 24.80 -25.58 -32.07
N ALA A 75 23.61 -24.98 -32.28
CA ALA A 75 22.29 -25.18 -31.66
C ALA A 75 22.17 -26.08 -30.40
N SER A 76 21.40 -25.77 -29.35
CA SER A 76 20.00 -25.33 -29.35
C SER A 76 19.57 -24.84 -27.96
N THR A 77 18.54 -24.02 -28.01
CA THR A 77 17.62 -23.47 -27.00
C THR A 77 17.08 -24.41 -25.89
N THR A 78 16.45 -23.77 -24.89
CA THR A 78 15.54 -24.24 -23.80
C THR A 78 16.22 -24.46 -22.45
N ASP A 79 15.74 -24.00 -21.28
CA ASP A 79 14.51 -23.33 -20.89
C ASP A 79 14.78 -22.67 -19.51
N VAL A 80 14.57 -21.36 -19.38
CA VAL A 80 14.48 -20.69 -18.07
C VAL A 80 13.09 -20.09 -17.99
N THR A 81 12.14 -20.92 -17.58
CA THR A 81 10.83 -20.53 -17.06
C THR A 81 11.01 -20.38 -15.54
N GLN A 82 10.88 -19.20 -14.91
CA GLN A 82 9.66 -18.49 -14.51
C GLN A 82 10.12 -17.07 -14.08
N HIS A 83 9.71 -15.93 -14.65
CA HIS A 83 8.35 -15.44 -14.82
C HIS A 83 8.09 -14.96 -16.26
N ALA A 84 7.37 -15.76 -17.03
CA ALA A 84 6.80 -15.34 -18.30
C ALA A 84 5.48 -14.60 -18.04
N HIS A 85 5.56 -13.32 -17.67
CA HIS A 85 4.42 -12.41 -17.80
C HIS A 85 4.89 -11.14 -18.53
N GLY A 86 4.73 -11.14 -19.87
CA GLY A 86 4.61 -9.97 -20.75
C GLY A 86 5.55 -8.78 -20.49
N ARG A 87 6.88 -8.97 -20.62
CA ARG A 87 7.86 -7.85 -20.57
C ARG A 87 7.80 -6.89 -21.77
N GLY A 88 7.04 -7.22 -22.83
CA GLY A 88 6.99 -6.41 -24.06
C GLY A 88 5.69 -5.63 -24.31
N ARG A 89 4.59 -5.88 -23.59
CA ARG A 89 3.26 -5.36 -24.00
C ARG A 89 3.12 -3.83 -23.91
N PHE A 90 3.94 -3.19 -23.08
CA PHE A 90 3.98 -1.73 -22.89
C PHE A 90 5.37 -1.15 -23.24
N ALA A 91 6.23 -1.95 -23.89
CA ALA A 91 7.53 -1.47 -24.35
C ALA A 91 7.31 -0.61 -25.61
N GLY A 92 7.76 0.64 -25.58
CA GLY A 92 7.57 1.59 -26.69
C GLY A 92 6.28 2.41 -26.66
N MET A 93 5.39 2.21 -25.67
CA MET A 93 4.19 3.05 -25.53
C MET A 93 4.51 4.40 -24.89
N SER A 94 3.98 5.46 -25.50
CA SER A 94 3.99 6.80 -24.96
C SER A 94 3.10 6.92 -23.71
N VAL A 95 3.33 7.98 -22.92
CA VAL A 95 2.53 8.26 -21.71
C VAL A 95 1.05 8.40 -22.04
N GLN A 96 0.70 9.01 -23.18
CA GLN A 96 -0.69 9.16 -23.62
C GLN A 96 -1.34 7.82 -23.96
N GLU A 97 -0.64 6.92 -24.64
CA GLU A 97 -1.14 5.58 -24.95
C GLU A 97 -1.32 4.74 -23.68
N LEU A 98 -0.45 4.91 -22.69
CA LEU A 98 -0.59 4.28 -21.37
C LEU A 98 -1.77 4.86 -20.58
N GLN A 99 -2.02 6.17 -20.67
CA GLN A 99 -3.20 6.80 -20.06
C GLN A 99 -4.51 6.33 -20.72
N ALA A 100 -4.51 6.17 -22.05
CA ALA A 100 -5.67 5.63 -22.78
C ALA A 100 -5.98 4.18 -22.37
N LYS A 101 -4.96 3.32 -22.30
CA LYS A 101 -5.11 1.94 -21.80
C LYS A 101 -5.49 1.89 -20.32
N TYR A 102 -4.99 2.82 -19.52
CA TYR A 102 -5.41 2.94 -18.13
C TYR A 102 -6.90 3.29 -18.04
N LEU A 103 -7.40 4.19 -18.87
CA LEU A 103 -8.82 4.53 -18.91
C LEU A 103 -9.67 3.33 -19.36
N GLU A 104 -9.22 2.57 -20.35
CA GLU A 104 -9.89 1.36 -20.83
C GLU A 104 -9.93 0.25 -19.77
N VAL A 105 -8.80 -0.04 -19.12
CA VAL A 105 -8.65 -1.18 -18.20
C VAL A 105 -9.14 -0.84 -16.79
N VAL A 106 -8.89 0.38 -16.30
CA VAL A 106 -9.25 0.81 -14.94
C VAL A 106 -10.62 1.51 -14.92
N GLY A 107 -11.11 1.98 -16.08
CA GLY A 107 -12.38 2.71 -16.20
C GLY A 107 -12.31 4.15 -15.68
N ARG A 108 -11.10 4.72 -15.54
CA ARG A 108 -10.86 6.02 -14.88
C ARG A 108 -9.81 6.83 -15.62
N PRO A 109 -9.99 8.14 -15.84
CA PRO A 109 -8.90 8.99 -16.32
C PRO A 109 -7.84 9.16 -15.22
N THR A 110 -6.58 9.19 -15.63
CA THR A 110 -5.43 9.47 -14.75
C THR A 110 -4.63 10.63 -15.30
N GLY A 111 -4.29 11.60 -14.45
CA GLY A 111 -3.36 12.69 -14.76
C GLY A 111 -1.90 12.32 -14.52
N SER A 112 -1.62 11.08 -14.07
CA SER A 112 -0.25 10.65 -13.83
C SER A 112 0.52 10.49 -15.14
N SER A 113 1.70 11.09 -15.22
CA SER A 113 2.64 10.96 -16.34
C SER A 113 3.74 9.92 -16.10
N ASP A 114 3.73 9.25 -14.94
CA ASP A 114 4.71 8.23 -14.58
C ASP A 114 4.42 6.91 -15.32
N VAL A 115 5.33 6.57 -16.24
CA VAL A 115 5.27 5.40 -17.11
C VAL A 115 5.25 4.09 -16.32
N ASP A 116 6.06 3.98 -15.27
CA ASP A 116 6.18 2.73 -14.49
C ASP A 116 4.97 2.53 -13.59
N TYR A 117 4.47 3.62 -13.01
CA TYR A 117 3.21 3.62 -12.26
C TYR A 117 2.01 3.22 -13.12
N LEU A 118 1.90 3.74 -14.34
CA LEU A 118 0.81 3.40 -15.26
C LEU A 118 0.87 1.92 -15.67
N LYS A 119 2.06 1.41 -16.05
CA LYS A 119 2.26 0.00 -16.39
C LYS A 119 1.92 -0.93 -15.22
N TRP A 120 2.36 -0.57 -14.01
CA TRP A 120 2.03 -1.33 -12.81
C TRP A 120 0.51 -1.36 -12.57
N LYS A 121 -0.16 -0.21 -12.63
CA LYS A 121 -1.58 -0.11 -12.29
C LYS A 121 -2.49 -0.74 -13.35
N ILE A 122 -2.11 -0.69 -14.63
CA ILE A 122 -2.79 -1.43 -15.70
C ILE A 122 -2.67 -2.93 -15.45
N ARG A 123 -1.48 -3.44 -15.12
CA ARG A 123 -1.27 -4.87 -14.83
C ARG A 123 -2.04 -5.34 -13.60
N GLU A 124 -2.10 -4.53 -12.55
CA GLU A 124 -2.87 -4.86 -11.34
C GLU A 124 -4.38 -4.86 -11.62
N ALA A 125 -4.86 -3.99 -12.49
CA ALA A 125 -6.25 -3.98 -12.93
C ALA A 125 -6.60 -5.16 -13.85
N GLU A 126 -5.72 -5.52 -14.79
CA GLU A 126 -5.84 -6.74 -15.59
C GLU A 126 -5.83 -8.01 -14.73
N ALA A 127 -5.03 -8.01 -13.65
CA ALA A 127 -4.99 -9.11 -12.68
C ALA A 127 -6.21 -9.15 -11.75
N GLY A 128 -7.20 -8.25 -11.92
CA GLY A 128 -8.42 -8.19 -11.11
C GLY A 128 -8.20 -7.74 -9.66
N ARG A 129 -7.01 -7.20 -9.34
CA ARG A 129 -6.67 -6.68 -8.00
C ARG A 129 -7.05 -5.23 -7.80
N VAL A 130 -7.54 -4.57 -8.86
CA VAL A 130 -8.09 -3.21 -8.80
C VAL A 130 -9.58 -3.29 -9.10
N THR A 131 -10.39 -2.61 -8.30
CA THR A 131 -11.81 -2.43 -8.55
C THR A 131 -12.00 -1.59 -9.81
N VAL A 132 -12.27 -2.25 -10.93
CA VAL A 132 -12.56 -1.63 -12.23
C VAL A 132 -13.96 -1.04 -12.20
N GLY A 133 -14.09 0.22 -12.62
CA GLY A 133 -15.37 0.94 -12.68
C GLY A 133 -15.29 2.38 -12.16
N PRO A 134 -16.38 3.17 -12.27
CA PRO A 134 -16.46 4.53 -11.73
C PRO A 134 -16.07 4.55 -10.24
N ARG A 135 -15.49 5.65 -9.75
CA ARG A 135 -15.35 5.79 -8.28
C ARG A 135 -16.79 5.85 -7.82
N PRO A 136 -17.26 5.02 -6.88
CA PRO A 136 -18.38 5.50 -6.10
C PRO A 136 -17.88 6.85 -5.55
N GLU A 137 -18.52 7.93 -6.01
CA GLU A 137 -18.61 9.15 -5.22
C GLU A 137 -18.87 8.68 -3.80
N ARG A 138 -18.16 9.21 -2.80
CA ARG A 138 -18.27 8.70 -1.43
C ARG A 138 -19.73 8.85 -0.99
N GLU A 139 -20.55 7.84 -1.28
CA GLU A 139 -21.93 7.77 -0.86
C GLU A 139 -21.82 7.77 0.64
N ALA A 140 -22.29 8.87 1.25
CA ALA A 140 -22.35 9.02 2.68
C ALA A 140 -22.96 7.73 3.21
N LYS A 141 -22.16 6.88 3.88
CA LYS A 141 -22.54 5.52 4.23
C LYS A 141 -23.94 5.55 4.84
N VAL A 142 -24.93 5.13 4.07
CA VAL A 142 -26.30 4.99 4.56
C VAL A 142 -26.22 3.82 5.51
N ARG A 143 -26.37 4.08 6.80
CA ARG A 143 -26.50 3.00 7.77
C ARG A 143 -27.78 2.22 7.47
N GLU A 144 -27.86 0.98 7.94
CA GLU A 144 -29.02 0.10 7.75
C GLU A 144 -30.34 0.74 8.22
N ASP A 145 -30.26 1.72 9.12
CA ASP A 145 -31.37 2.54 9.61
C ASP A 145 -31.79 3.68 8.65
N GLY A 146 -31.27 3.71 7.41
CA GLY A 146 -31.58 4.72 6.39
C GLY A 146 -30.94 6.09 6.65
N LYS A 147 -30.15 6.26 7.72
CA LYS A 147 -29.54 7.54 8.07
C LYS A 147 -28.23 7.77 7.33
N ARG A 148 -28.08 8.98 6.77
CA ARG A 148 -26.83 9.44 6.17
C ARG A 148 -25.90 9.99 7.24
N VAL A 149 -24.62 9.63 7.18
CA VAL A 149 -23.58 10.13 8.09
C VAL A 149 -22.87 11.32 7.46
N ILE A 150 -22.76 12.43 8.20
CA ILE A 150 -21.94 13.59 7.82
C ILE A 150 -20.55 13.41 8.48
N PRO A 151 -19.48 13.11 7.71
CA PRO A 151 -18.13 13.00 8.27
C PRO A 151 -17.55 14.40 8.51
N LEU A 152 -17.46 14.80 9.77
CA LEU A 152 -16.77 16.02 10.21
C LEU A 152 -15.41 15.66 10.82
N SER A 153 -14.40 16.48 10.57
CA SER A 153 -13.05 16.32 11.12
C SER A 153 -12.72 17.49 12.04
N PHE A 154 -12.16 17.19 13.20
CA PHE A 154 -11.81 18.15 14.24
C PHE A 154 -10.50 17.71 14.92
N ASP A 155 -9.78 18.66 15.50
CA ASP A 155 -8.63 18.36 16.36
C ASP A 155 -9.05 17.62 17.64
N ALA A 156 -8.19 16.73 18.11
CA ALA A 156 -8.47 15.86 19.25
C ALA A 156 -8.70 16.67 20.54
N GLU A 157 -7.90 17.72 20.75
CA GLU A 157 -8.02 18.61 21.92
C GLU A 157 -9.35 19.39 21.90
N ALA A 158 -9.72 19.94 20.76
CA ALA A 158 -10.99 20.64 20.58
C ALA A 158 -12.18 19.70 20.83
N LEU A 159 -12.12 18.46 20.33
CA LEU A 159 -13.15 17.46 20.60
C LEU A 159 -13.25 17.10 22.09
N ALA A 160 -12.12 16.99 22.79
CA ALA A 160 -12.12 16.71 24.22
C ALA A 160 -12.76 17.85 25.03
N ALA A 161 -12.42 19.10 24.70
CA ALA A 161 -13.01 20.28 25.34
C ALA A 161 -14.53 20.37 25.07
N LEU A 162 -14.95 20.15 23.82
CA LEU A 162 -16.36 20.10 23.43
C LEU A 162 -17.11 19.02 24.23
N ASP A 163 -16.50 17.85 24.32
CA ASP A 163 -17.06 16.70 25.00
C ASP A 163 -17.26 16.92 26.48
N LYS A 164 -16.32 17.59 27.13
CA LYS A 164 -16.46 18.02 28.52
C LYS A 164 -17.61 19.02 28.65
N ALA A 165 -17.65 20.04 27.80
CA ALA A 165 -18.64 21.11 27.89
C ALA A 165 -20.09 20.62 27.76
N TRP A 166 -20.40 19.74 26.79
CA TRP A 166 -21.78 19.27 26.64
C TRP A 166 -22.20 18.30 27.75
N ARG A 167 -21.27 17.51 28.31
CA ARG A 167 -21.55 16.65 29.46
C ARG A 167 -21.80 17.46 30.73
N ASP A 168 -20.97 18.49 30.97
CA ASP A 168 -21.15 19.41 32.10
C ASP A 168 -22.49 20.15 32.00
N ALA A 169 -22.96 20.42 30.77
CA ALA A 169 -24.28 20.99 30.50
C ALA A 169 -25.46 19.99 30.62
N GLY A 170 -25.22 18.75 31.06
CA GLY A 170 -26.25 17.73 31.28
C GLY A 170 -26.88 17.19 30.00
N LEU A 171 -26.26 17.38 28.84
CA LEU A 171 -26.75 16.75 27.61
C LEU A 171 -26.35 15.26 27.63
N PRO A 172 -27.22 14.34 27.18
CA PRO A 172 -26.96 12.90 27.24
C PRO A 172 -26.09 12.38 26.08
N SER A 173 -26.00 13.13 24.96
CA SER A 173 -25.20 12.70 23.82
C SER A 173 -24.67 13.85 22.97
N ARG A 174 -23.51 13.62 22.35
CA ARG A 174 -22.91 14.51 21.36
C ARG A 174 -23.86 14.78 20.18
N THR A 175 -24.59 13.76 19.73
CA THR A 175 -25.62 13.92 18.68
C THR A 175 -26.70 14.91 19.11
N ARG A 176 -27.19 14.83 20.35
CA ARG A 176 -28.20 15.78 20.86
C ARG A 176 -27.65 17.19 20.98
N PHE A 177 -26.39 17.35 21.39
CA PHE A 177 -25.71 18.64 21.35
C PHE A 177 -25.70 19.22 19.93
N PHE A 178 -25.22 18.46 18.94
CA PHE A 178 -25.14 18.94 17.55
C PHE A 178 -26.52 19.24 16.95
N MET A 179 -27.52 18.38 17.14
CA MET A 179 -28.88 18.64 16.65
C MET A 179 -29.45 19.92 17.26
N ARG A 180 -29.25 20.15 18.57
CA ARG A 180 -29.69 21.37 19.25
C ARG A 180 -28.96 22.62 18.75
N ALA A 181 -27.65 22.52 18.48
CA ALA A 181 -26.86 23.62 17.94
C ALA A 181 -27.32 23.99 16.52
N VAL A 182 -27.48 23.00 15.64
CA VAL A 182 -27.98 23.19 14.27
C VAL A 182 -29.39 23.79 14.28
N HIS A 183 -30.29 23.30 15.13
CA HIS A 183 -31.63 23.86 15.28
C HIS A 183 -31.62 25.33 15.71
N ARG A 184 -30.74 25.72 16.64
CA ARG A 184 -30.60 27.12 17.07
C ARG A 184 -30.11 28.01 15.93
N GLU A 185 -29.12 27.55 15.18
CA GLU A 185 -28.56 28.29 14.05
C GLU A 185 -29.58 28.46 12.92
N LEU A 186 -30.29 27.39 12.56
CA LEU A 186 -31.36 27.43 11.55
C LEU A 186 -32.48 28.40 11.94
N LYS A 187 -32.84 28.47 13.22
CA LYS A 187 -33.79 29.47 13.73
C LYS A 187 -33.26 30.89 13.64
N ALA A 188 -31.99 31.11 13.99
CA ALA A 188 -31.35 32.41 13.88
C ALA A 188 -31.31 32.92 12.43
N MET A 189 -31.14 32.01 11.46
CA MET A 189 -31.20 32.30 10.03
C MET A 189 -32.63 32.45 9.47
N GLY A 190 -33.68 32.25 10.28
CA GLY A 190 -35.07 32.31 9.83
C GLY A 190 -35.54 31.09 9.04
N ALA A 191 -34.73 30.04 8.91
CA ALA A 191 -35.05 28.80 8.20
C ALA A 191 -35.90 27.86 9.07
N THR A 192 -37.12 28.28 9.40
CA THR A 192 -38.00 27.62 10.38
C THR A 192 -38.42 26.21 9.95
N GLU A 193 -38.70 25.99 8.67
CA GLU A 193 -39.06 24.67 8.12
C GLU A 193 -37.89 23.69 8.25
N ALA A 194 -36.69 24.11 7.86
CA ALA A 194 -35.48 23.31 8.02
C ALA A 194 -35.20 23.02 9.49
N ALA A 195 -35.35 24.03 10.37
CA ALA A 195 -35.15 23.89 11.80
C ALA A 195 -36.05 22.80 12.41
N ALA A 196 -37.29 22.64 11.95
CA ALA A 196 -38.21 21.64 12.47
C ALA A 196 -37.66 20.21 12.40
N HIS A 197 -36.84 19.87 11.39
CA HIS A 197 -36.21 18.56 11.27
C HIS A 197 -35.16 18.27 12.36
N PHE A 198 -34.61 19.32 12.98
CA PHE A 198 -33.54 19.25 13.98
C PHE A 198 -34.03 19.57 15.40
N ALA A 199 -35.34 19.79 15.58
CA ALA A 199 -35.91 20.10 16.88
C ALA A 199 -35.58 19.02 17.92
N PRO A 200 -35.21 19.39 19.15
CA PRO A 200 -34.91 18.41 20.20
C PRO A 200 -36.17 17.60 20.50
N LYS A 201 -36.15 16.30 20.21
CA LYS A 201 -37.21 15.39 20.64
C LYS A 201 -37.06 15.17 22.13
N GLU A 202 -37.93 15.73 22.96
CA GLU A 202 -37.99 15.38 24.37
C GLU A 202 -38.34 13.89 24.47
N GLY A 203 -37.54 13.17 25.23
CA GLY A 203 -37.65 11.74 25.48
C GLY A 203 -37.11 11.47 26.87
#